data_AF-A4FKN2-F1
#
_entry.id   AF-A4FKN2-F1
#
_cell.length_a   1.000
_cell.length_b   1.000
_cell.length_c   1.000
_cell.angle_alpha   90.00
_cell.angle_beta   90.00
_cell.angle_gamma   90.00
#
_symmetry.space_group_name_H-M   'P 1'
#
loop_
_entity.id
_entity.type
_entity.pdbx_description
1 polymer ?
#
loop_
_entity_poly.entity_id
_entity_poly.type
_entity_poly.pdbx_seq_one_letter_code
_entity_poly.pdbx_strand_id
1 'polypeptide(L)'
;MWGETVGHNDDRELVPLKADFDTVWYGFRRSQVKFYLQQTEAEVRMLTEDRDSALSQVADLSAQLEQSRAEIESLRAQLDRVSRTPIDEEGLSDRMRRMVRLANDEAAEVVASAQAAAEHEWARAEQSAAELRTRYENLVNEADQWRRQAEEQRNESLRRTREDIQRMAREAEQYRRKLDTDAEERRTQIERDFEISMAARREEQMRVQAEREHASRQEAQRRVREATAEAERRVRRADEYAETMLRMRQDLAERVRGAQRVLAAAEPFLSATEAGAPGEHSDTYVDTTVHNGQVPMADIERDEVAVPRQRDEEPVADAPEVAHADARA
;
A
#
# COMPACT_ATOMS: atom_id res chain seq x y z
N MET A 1 24.42 38.93 82.25
CA MET A 1 23.21 38.49 81.51
C MET A 1 23.70 37.81 80.24
N TRP A 2 23.75 36.46 80.28
CA TRP A 2 23.89 35.47 79.18
C TRP A 2 25.12 35.57 78.26
N GLY A 3 25.81 34.50 77.86
CA GLY A 3 25.69 33.05 78.08
C GLY A 3 27.11 32.47 77.94
N GLU A 4 27.51 31.46 78.69
CA GLU A 4 27.09 30.06 78.59
C GLU A 4 27.51 29.40 77.27
N THR A 5 28.22 28.27 77.42
CA THR A 5 28.64 27.28 76.41
C THR A 5 29.80 27.77 75.49
N VAL A 6 30.82 26.99 75.15
CA VAL A 6 30.96 25.56 74.84
C VAL A 6 32.44 25.25 75.18
N GLY A 7 32.80 24.26 75.98
CA GLY A 7 32.51 22.84 75.76
C GLY A 7 33.68 22.21 75.00
N HIS A 8 34.13 21.06 75.50
CA HIS A 8 34.98 20.09 74.81
C HIS A 8 36.46 20.44 74.57
N ASN A 9 37.30 19.94 75.46
CA ASN A 9 38.04 18.71 75.16
C ASN A 9 38.39 17.99 76.49
N ASP A 10 37.35 17.65 77.26
CA ASP A 10 37.27 16.28 77.77
C ASP A 10 37.23 15.41 76.50
N ASP A 11 38.01 14.33 76.47
CA ASP A 11 38.35 13.52 75.30
C ASP A 11 39.66 13.93 74.57
N ARG A 12 40.73 14.15 75.33
CA ARG A 12 41.96 13.41 74.96
C ARG A 12 41.72 11.96 75.34
N GLU A 13 40.89 11.32 74.52
CA GLU A 13 40.81 9.89 74.36
C GLU A 13 42.27 9.43 74.27
N LEU A 14 42.80 8.96 75.40
CA LEU A 14 44.06 8.25 75.43
C LEU A 14 43.83 7.11 74.46
N VAL A 15 44.29 7.28 73.22
CA VAL A 15 44.24 6.27 72.18
C VAL A 15 44.67 5.00 72.89
N PRO A 16 43.80 3.97 73.02
CA PRO A 16 44.24 2.75 73.64
C PRO A 16 45.37 2.26 72.75
N LEU A 17 46.61 2.36 73.25
CA LEU A 17 47.76 1.71 72.64
C LEU A 17 47.49 0.22 72.81
N LYS A 18 46.64 -0.30 71.94
CA LYS A 18 46.27 -1.70 71.87
C LYS A 18 47.48 -2.38 71.26
N ALA A 19 48.49 -2.57 72.08
CA ALA A 19 49.68 -3.31 71.72
C ALA A 19 49.29 -4.79 71.77
N ASP A 20 48.75 -5.28 70.65
CA ASP A 20 48.50 -6.69 70.44
C ASP A 20 49.89 -7.37 70.28
N PHE A 21 50.49 -7.71 71.41
CA PHE A 21 51.74 -8.46 71.45
C PHE A 21 51.46 -9.94 71.18
N ASP A 22 52.27 -10.57 70.33
CA ASP A 22 52.18 -12.00 70.09
C ASP A 22 52.52 -12.76 71.38
N THR A 23 51.61 -13.64 71.83
CA THR A 23 51.83 -14.53 72.98
C THR A 23 52.53 -15.82 72.54
N VAL A 24 53.61 -16.15 73.23
CA VAL A 24 54.32 -17.42 73.16
C VAL A 24 54.03 -18.18 74.46
N TRP A 25 54.27 -19.50 74.49
CA TRP A 25 54.07 -20.29 75.72
C TRP A 25 54.87 -19.64 76.88
N TYR A 26 54.14 -19.21 77.91
CA TYR A 26 54.61 -18.39 79.04
C TYR A 26 54.97 -16.91 78.76
N GLY A 27 54.24 -16.22 77.89
CA GLY A 27 54.17 -14.75 77.91
C GLY A 27 54.34 -14.06 76.56
N PHE A 28 54.56 -12.74 76.56
CA PHE A 28 54.71 -11.96 75.34
C PHE A 28 56.09 -12.14 74.69
N ARG A 29 56.14 -12.04 73.36
CA ARG A 29 57.38 -12.10 72.61
C ARG A 29 58.34 -10.98 73.02
N ARG A 30 59.42 -11.36 73.71
CA ARG A 30 60.37 -10.43 74.34
C ARG A 30 61.02 -9.43 73.37
N SER A 31 61.24 -9.80 72.11
CA SER A 31 61.75 -8.90 71.07
C SER A 31 60.74 -7.83 70.67
N GLN A 32 59.46 -8.21 70.54
CA GLN A 32 58.38 -7.29 70.20
C GLN A 32 58.14 -6.27 71.33
N VAL A 33 58.14 -6.73 72.59
CA VAL A 33 58.01 -5.85 73.76
C VAL A 33 59.20 -4.88 73.88
N LYS A 34 60.43 -5.34 73.64
CA LYS A 34 61.61 -4.47 73.64
C LYS A 34 61.55 -3.41 72.55
N PHE A 35 61.14 -3.79 71.34
CA PHE A 35 60.99 -2.86 70.23
C PHE A 35 59.92 -1.80 70.53
N TYR A 36 58.77 -2.23 71.05
CA TYR A 36 57.71 -1.32 71.47
C TYR A 36 58.15 -0.38 72.59
N LEU A 37 58.85 -0.87 73.62
CA LEU A 37 59.36 -0.03 74.70
C LEU A 37 60.34 1.03 74.16
N GLN A 38 61.27 0.63 73.30
CA GLN A 38 62.20 1.55 72.63
C GLN A 38 61.46 2.59 71.78
N GLN A 39 60.41 2.18 71.07
CA GLN A 39 59.55 3.08 70.32
C GLN A 39 58.83 4.07 71.24
N THR A 40 58.22 3.61 72.34
CA THR A 40 57.54 4.50 73.30
C THR A 40 58.51 5.42 74.03
N GLU A 41 59.73 4.97 74.35
CA GLU A 41 60.77 5.82 74.94
C GLU A 41 61.23 6.90 73.95
N ALA A 42 61.30 6.58 72.66
CA ALA A 42 61.58 7.55 71.61
C ALA A 42 60.41 8.54 71.42
N GLU A 43 59.16 8.07 71.45
CA GLU A 43 57.96 8.90 71.38
C GLU A 43 57.83 9.84 72.58
N VAL A 44 58.08 9.36 73.81
CA VAL A 44 58.08 10.20 75.02
C VAL A 44 59.18 11.26 74.94
N ARG A 45 60.37 10.89 74.45
CA ARG A 45 61.46 11.86 74.27
C ARG A 45 61.08 12.96 73.27
N MET A 46 60.51 12.56 72.13
CA MET A 46 60.01 13.50 71.13
C MET A 46 58.92 14.42 71.71
N LEU A 47 57.96 13.89 72.47
CA LEU A 47 56.92 14.69 73.12
C LEU A 47 57.48 15.64 74.19
N THR A 48 58.54 15.25 74.92
CA THR A 48 59.19 16.17 75.86
C THR A 48 59.93 17.28 75.13
N GLU A 49 60.60 16.99 74.03
CA GLU A 49 61.26 18.00 73.18
C GLU A 49 60.23 18.97 72.58
N ASP A 50 59.10 18.45 72.08
CA ASP A 50 57.99 19.26 71.56
C ASP A 50 57.35 20.14 72.64
N ARG A 51 57.13 19.59 73.84
CA ARG A 51 56.61 20.34 74.99
C ARG A 51 57.56 21.46 75.37
N ASP A 52 58.85 21.16 75.47
CA ASP A 52 59.84 22.14 75.90
C ASP A 52 60.02 23.24 74.82
N SER A 53 59.92 22.89 73.54
CA SER A 53 59.84 23.85 72.42
C SER A 53 58.60 24.75 72.50
N ALA A 54 57.41 24.18 72.77
CA ALA A 54 56.18 24.93 72.94
C ALA A 54 56.24 25.89 74.15
N LEU A 55 56.84 25.45 75.26
CA LEU A 55 57.04 26.30 76.44
C LEU A 55 57.98 27.47 76.14
N SER A 56 59.04 27.26 75.35
CA SER A 56 59.91 28.34 74.87
C SER A 56 59.13 29.35 74.02
N GLN A 57 58.30 28.88 73.08
CA GLN A 57 57.49 29.76 72.22
C GLN A 57 56.50 30.61 73.03
N VAL A 58 55.86 30.03 74.05
CA VAL A 58 54.94 30.76 74.94
C VAL A 58 55.70 31.82 75.74
N ALA A 59 56.91 31.53 76.21
CA ALA A 59 57.75 32.49 76.92
C ALA A 59 58.14 33.67 76.01
N ASP A 60 58.56 33.38 74.77
CA ASP A 60 58.93 34.40 73.78
C ASP A 60 57.74 35.31 73.42
N LEU A 61 56.56 34.72 73.16
CA LEU A 61 55.34 35.48 72.88
C LEU A 61 54.91 36.36 74.05
N SER A 62 55.06 35.86 75.28
CA SER A 62 54.74 36.64 76.48
C SER A 62 55.70 37.82 76.64
N ALA A 63 56.99 37.64 76.34
CA ALA A 63 57.97 38.71 76.35
C ALA A 63 57.68 39.78 75.27
N GLN A 64 57.30 39.36 74.06
CA GLN A 64 56.89 40.27 72.98
C GLN A 64 55.63 41.05 73.34
N LEU A 65 54.64 40.42 73.97
CA LEU A 65 53.44 41.11 74.43
C LEU A 65 53.77 42.18 75.47
N GLU A 66 54.61 41.88 76.45
CA GLU A 66 54.99 42.90 77.45
C GLU A 66 55.86 44.01 76.88
N GLN A 67 56.75 43.70 75.93
CA GLN A 67 57.47 44.73 75.19
C GLN A 67 56.51 45.66 74.44
N SER A 68 55.54 45.11 73.69
CA SER A 68 54.56 45.92 72.96
C SER A 68 53.69 46.78 73.87
N ARG A 69 53.32 46.26 75.06
CA ARG A 69 52.56 47.01 76.08
C ARG A 69 53.38 48.17 76.63
N ALA A 70 54.66 47.95 76.94
CA ALA A 70 55.57 49.01 77.39
C ALA A 70 55.79 50.09 76.32
N GLU A 71 55.90 49.69 75.05
CA GLU A 71 56.00 50.63 73.93
C GLU A 71 54.73 51.47 73.77
N ILE A 72 53.55 50.87 73.85
CA ILE A 72 52.25 51.59 73.81
C ILE A 72 52.18 52.63 74.93
N GLU A 73 52.56 52.26 76.16
CA GLU A 73 52.53 53.18 77.30
C GLU A 73 53.52 54.35 77.10
N SER A 74 54.72 54.07 76.60
CA SER A 74 55.71 55.11 76.25
C SER A 74 55.19 56.07 75.18
N LEU A 75 54.57 55.54 74.11
CA LEU A 75 53.99 56.36 73.04
C LEU A 75 52.83 57.22 73.53
N ARG A 76 51.97 56.68 74.41
CA ARG A 76 50.88 57.44 75.06
C ARG A 76 51.44 58.59 75.91
N ALA A 77 52.44 58.33 76.74
CA ALA A 77 53.08 59.36 77.55
C ALA A 77 53.79 60.45 76.70
N GLN A 78 54.37 60.08 75.56
CA GLN A 78 54.95 61.03 74.61
C GLN A 78 53.86 61.87 73.93
N LEU A 79 52.76 61.26 73.49
CA LEU A 79 51.63 61.96 72.88
C LEU A 79 50.98 62.96 73.85
N ASP A 80 50.74 62.55 75.08
CA ASP A 80 50.19 63.42 76.14
C ASP A 80 51.11 64.61 76.42
N ARG A 81 52.43 64.41 76.31
CA ARG A 81 53.43 65.48 76.47
C ARG A 81 53.43 66.45 75.28
N VAL A 82 53.41 65.94 74.05
CA VAL A 82 53.35 66.74 72.82
C VAL A 82 52.05 67.53 72.73
N SER A 83 50.95 66.97 73.25
CA SER A 83 49.63 67.61 73.24
C SER A 83 49.45 68.67 74.33
N ARG A 84 50.32 68.71 75.35
CA ARG A 84 50.25 69.66 76.49
C ARG A 84 51.06 70.95 76.30
N THR A 85 51.73 71.14 75.17
CA THR A 85 52.47 72.38 74.86
C THR A 85 51.83 73.14 73.69
N PRO A 86 51.68 74.48 73.75
CA PRO A 86 51.29 75.27 72.58
C PRO A 86 52.38 75.13 71.51
N ILE A 87 51.99 74.97 70.25
CA ILE A 87 52.87 74.69 69.12
C ILE A 87 53.60 75.99 68.70
N ASP A 88 54.91 75.89 68.50
CA ASP A 88 55.77 76.97 68.01
C ASP A 88 55.63 77.16 66.48
N GLU A 89 55.65 78.39 65.97
CA GLU A 89 55.27 78.74 64.58
C GLU A 89 56.21 78.10 63.53
N GLU A 90 57.48 77.87 63.85
CA GLU A 90 58.45 77.22 62.94
C GLU A 90 58.21 75.70 62.80
N GLY A 91 57.69 75.05 63.85
CA GLY A 91 57.34 73.61 63.83
C GLY A 91 56.11 73.30 62.97
N LEU A 92 55.28 74.30 62.67
CA LEU A 92 54.08 74.19 61.84
C LEU A 92 54.42 73.84 60.39
N SER A 93 55.45 74.46 59.81
CA SER A 93 55.85 74.26 58.40
C SER A 93 56.37 72.85 58.14
N ASP A 94 57.19 72.31 59.05
CA ASP A 94 57.73 70.95 58.94
C ASP A 94 56.68 69.87 59.24
N ARG A 95 55.68 70.18 60.06
CA ARG A 95 54.50 69.32 60.23
C ARG A 95 53.63 69.31 58.98
N MET A 96 53.35 70.48 58.38
CA MET A 96 52.60 70.57 57.13
C MET A 96 53.30 69.82 55.99
N ARG A 97 54.63 69.95 55.84
CA ARG A 97 55.39 69.17 54.84
C ARG A 97 55.33 67.66 55.06
N ARG A 98 55.33 67.20 56.32
CA ARG A 98 55.16 65.77 56.64
C ARG A 98 53.75 65.28 56.35
N MET A 99 52.73 66.08 56.68
CA MET A 99 51.33 65.76 56.40
C MET A 99 51.04 65.70 54.91
N VAL A 100 51.61 66.61 54.11
CA VAL A 100 51.50 66.57 52.64
C VAL A 100 52.19 65.33 52.07
N ARG A 101 53.37 64.95 52.57
CA ARG A 101 54.02 63.69 52.15
C ARG A 101 53.15 62.48 52.49
N LEU A 102 52.66 62.38 53.72
CA LEU A 102 51.77 61.30 54.14
C LEU A 102 50.50 61.23 53.29
N ALA A 103 49.88 62.38 52.98
CA ALA A 103 48.70 62.42 52.12
C ALA A 103 49.00 62.00 50.66
N ASN A 104 50.19 62.31 50.14
CA ASN A 104 50.60 61.82 48.82
C ASN A 104 50.89 60.31 48.84
N ASP A 105 51.52 59.81 49.90
CA ASP A 105 51.78 58.38 50.08
C ASP A 105 50.46 57.61 50.21
N GLU A 106 49.50 58.13 50.99
CA GLU A 106 48.14 57.57 51.14
C GLU A 106 47.37 57.64 49.82
N ALA A 107 47.45 58.73 49.07
CA ALA A 107 46.83 58.82 47.74
C ALA A 107 47.43 57.80 46.75
N ALA A 108 48.75 57.60 46.79
CA ALA A 108 49.42 56.59 45.97
C ALA A 108 48.98 55.17 46.34
N GLU A 109 48.83 54.89 47.64
CA GLU A 109 48.32 53.60 48.14
C GLU A 109 46.86 53.36 47.70
N VAL A 110 45.99 54.36 47.79
CA VAL A 110 44.59 54.27 47.33
C VAL A 110 44.52 54.01 45.83
N VAL A 111 45.33 54.71 45.03
CA VAL A 111 45.38 54.49 43.57
C VAL A 111 45.90 53.08 43.25
N ALA A 112 46.97 52.63 43.90
CA ALA A 112 47.51 51.29 43.69
C ALA A 112 46.51 50.20 44.10
N SER A 113 45.82 50.37 45.23
CA SER A 113 44.76 49.48 45.69
C SER A 113 43.58 49.44 44.70
N ALA A 114 43.14 50.59 44.20
CA ALA A 114 42.07 50.68 43.22
C ALA A 114 42.45 50.03 41.88
N GLN A 115 43.71 50.21 41.43
CA GLN A 115 44.23 49.57 40.22
C GLN A 115 44.30 48.05 40.37
N ALA A 116 44.84 47.54 41.49
CA ALA A 116 44.89 46.10 41.75
C ALA A 116 43.48 45.49 41.82
N ALA A 117 42.53 46.17 42.47
CA ALA A 117 41.13 45.73 42.49
C ALA A 117 40.52 45.69 41.09
N ALA A 118 40.75 46.71 40.26
CA ALA A 118 40.27 46.75 38.88
C ALA A 118 40.87 45.62 38.02
N GLU A 119 42.17 45.37 38.11
CA GLU A 119 42.84 44.28 37.40
C GLU A 119 42.30 42.91 37.83
N HIS A 120 42.06 42.70 39.13
CA HIS A 120 41.45 41.47 39.63
C HIS A 120 40.01 41.27 39.13
N GLU A 121 39.19 42.32 39.10
CA GLU A 121 37.84 42.26 38.52
C GLU A 121 37.88 41.97 37.02
N TRP A 122 38.79 42.61 36.27
CA TRP A 122 38.96 42.37 34.83
C TRP A 122 39.44 40.96 34.54
N ALA A 123 40.41 40.44 35.30
CA ALA A 123 40.87 39.07 35.15
C ALA A 123 39.73 38.07 35.41
N ARG A 124 38.90 38.30 36.45
CA ARG A 124 37.72 37.48 36.73
C ARG A 124 36.67 37.58 35.61
N ALA A 125 36.40 38.78 35.11
CA ALA A 125 35.48 38.98 34.01
C ALA A 125 35.95 38.26 32.74
N GLU A 126 37.23 38.38 32.38
CA GLU A 126 37.80 37.72 31.21
C GLU A 126 37.77 36.20 31.33
N GLN A 127 38.11 35.65 32.51
CA GLN A 127 37.98 34.22 32.79
C GLN A 127 36.53 33.75 32.62
N SER A 128 35.57 34.47 33.18
CA SER A 128 34.14 34.13 33.05
C SER A 128 33.66 34.20 31.59
N ALA A 129 34.15 35.17 30.81
CA ALA A 129 33.82 35.31 29.40
C ALA A 129 34.48 34.22 28.54
N ALA A 130 35.69 33.80 28.88
CA ALA A 130 36.38 32.68 28.23
C ALA A 130 35.66 31.36 28.51
N GLU A 131 35.29 31.09 29.77
CA GLU A 131 34.51 29.91 30.13
C GLU A 131 33.17 29.86 29.39
N LEU A 132 32.47 30.99 29.30
CA LEU A 132 31.20 31.07 28.59
C LEU A 132 31.38 30.84 27.08
N ARG A 133 32.44 31.39 26.47
CA ARG A 133 32.80 31.13 25.07
C ARG A 133 33.04 29.64 24.83
N THR A 134 33.87 29.00 25.65
CA THR A 134 34.14 27.56 25.54
C THR A 134 32.86 26.72 25.71
N ARG A 135 31.97 27.09 26.64
CA ARG A 135 30.68 26.40 26.80
C ARG A 135 29.80 26.53 25.56
N TYR A 136 29.73 27.72 24.96
CA TYR A 136 28.95 27.93 23.73
C TYR A 136 29.57 27.19 22.54
N GLU A 137 30.89 27.20 22.39
CA GLU A 137 31.57 26.43 21.34
C GLU A 137 31.26 24.94 21.48
N ASN A 138 31.31 24.40 22.70
CA ASN A 138 30.97 23.01 22.97
C ASN A 138 29.50 22.70 22.63
N LEU A 139 28.57 23.57 23.02
CA LEU A 139 27.14 23.40 22.73
C LEU A 139 26.85 23.45 21.23
N VAL A 140 27.50 24.37 20.50
CA VAL A 140 27.38 24.45 19.03
C VAL A 140 27.94 23.19 18.39
N ASN A 141 29.11 22.72 18.84
CA ASN A 141 29.71 21.49 18.33
C ASN A 141 28.82 20.26 18.60
N GLU A 142 28.22 20.17 19.79
CA GLU A 142 27.26 19.12 20.11
C GLU A 142 26.03 19.20 19.20
N ALA A 143 25.41 20.37 19.06
CA ALA A 143 24.27 20.56 18.16
C ALA A 143 24.61 20.16 16.71
N ASP A 144 25.80 20.50 16.23
CA ASP A 144 26.30 20.13 14.91
C ASP A 144 26.47 18.61 14.75
N GLN A 145 27.01 17.93 15.78
CA GLN A 145 27.13 16.47 15.78
C GLN A 145 25.77 15.80 15.76
N TRP A 146 24.83 16.25 16.59
CA TRP A 146 23.46 15.73 16.62
C TRP A 146 22.75 15.93 15.28
N ARG A 147 22.91 17.09 14.63
CA ARG A 147 22.38 17.33 13.28
C ARG A 147 22.95 16.34 12.26
N ARG A 148 24.26 16.13 12.23
CA ARG A 148 24.91 15.19 11.30
C ARG A 148 24.44 13.75 11.54
N GLN A 149 24.33 13.33 12.80
CA GLN A 149 23.83 11.99 13.13
C GLN A 149 22.38 11.79 12.71
N ALA A 150 21.52 12.79 12.94
CA ALA A 150 20.12 12.75 12.52
C ALA A 150 19.98 12.70 10.99
N GLU A 151 20.80 13.48 10.27
CA GLU A 151 20.84 13.44 8.80
C GLU A 151 21.30 12.08 8.27
N GLU A 152 22.32 11.48 8.87
CA GLU A 152 22.82 10.16 8.50
C GLU A 152 21.74 9.09 8.70
N GLN A 153 21.08 9.09 9.87
CA GLN A 153 19.98 8.15 10.16
C GLN A 153 18.80 8.34 9.20
N ARG A 154 18.46 9.60 8.87
CA ARG A 154 17.42 9.90 7.88
C ARG A 154 17.82 9.41 6.48
N ASN A 155 19.06 9.62 6.07
CA ASN A 155 19.54 9.19 4.76
C ASN A 155 19.58 7.67 4.66
N GLU A 156 20.02 6.98 5.71
CA GLU A 156 20.04 5.53 5.78
C GLU A 156 18.63 4.93 5.75
N SER A 157 17.68 5.50 6.51
CA SER A 157 16.27 5.06 6.45
C SER A 157 15.67 5.29 5.05
N LEU A 158 15.89 6.46 4.44
CA LEU A 158 15.46 6.73 3.07
C LEU A 158 16.10 5.78 2.05
N ARG A 159 17.37 5.42 2.22
CA ARG A 159 18.06 4.45 1.37
C ARG A 159 17.41 3.07 1.46
N ARG A 160 17.18 2.56 2.68
CA ARG A 160 16.50 1.28 2.91
C ARG A 160 15.09 1.27 2.31
N THR A 161 14.30 2.31 2.56
CA THR A 161 12.95 2.42 2.00
C THR A 161 12.98 2.46 0.47
N ARG A 162 13.93 3.17 -0.15
CA ARG A 162 14.09 3.17 -1.61
C ARG A 162 14.45 1.79 -2.14
N GLU A 163 15.35 1.08 -1.50
CA GLU A 163 15.74 -0.29 -1.86
C GLU A 163 14.55 -1.26 -1.76
N ASP A 164 13.76 -1.15 -0.68
CA ASP A 164 12.56 -1.96 -0.48
C ASP A 164 11.48 -1.65 -1.54
N ILE A 165 11.21 -0.37 -1.83
CA ILE A 165 10.27 0.02 -2.89
C ILE A 165 10.74 -0.52 -4.24
N GLN A 166 12.04 -0.41 -4.56
CA GLN A 166 12.58 -0.95 -5.80
C GLN A 166 12.45 -2.48 -5.87
N ARG A 167 12.68 -3.19 -4.76
CA ARG A 167 12.48 -4.64 -4.67
C ARG A 167 11.02 -5.01 -4.91
N MET A 168 10.09 -4.38 -4.19
CA MET A 168 8.65 -4.61 -4.35
C MET A 168 8.17 -4.28 -5.76
N ALA A 169 8.67 -3.19 -6.38
CA ALA A 169 8.33 -2.83 -7.74
C ALA A 169 8.78 -3.90 -8.76
N ARG A 170 10.01 -4.42 -8.61
CA ARG A 170 10.52 -5.51 -9.45
C ARG A 170 9.71 -6.80 -9.27
N GLU A 171 9.39 -7.16 -8.03
CA GLU A 171 8.57 -8.33 -7.71
C GLU A 171 7.16 -8.21 -8.30
N ALA A 172 6.53 -7.04 -8.15
CA ALA A 172 5.21 -6.76 -8.71
C ALA A 172 5.22 -6.81 -10.24
N GLU A 173 6.26 -6.27 -10.90
CA GLU A 173 6.40 -6.34 -12.35
C GLU A 173 6.60 -7.78 -12.84
N GLN A 174 7.41 -8.57 -12.13
CA GLN A 174 7.59 -10.00 -12.44
C GLN A 174 6.28 -10.77 -12.28
N TYR A 175 5.52 -10.51 -11.21
CA TYR A 175 4.23 -11.14 -10.98
C TYR A 175 3.21 -10.77 -12.06
N ARG A 176 3.14 -9.48 -12.44
CA ARG A 176 2.29 -9.03 -13.55
C ARG A 176 2.66 -9.73 -14.85
N ARG A 177 3.95 -9.80 -15.20
CA ARG A 177 4.41 -10.50 -16.40
C ARG A 177 4.02 -11.98 -16.39
N LYS A 178 4.14 -12.67 -15.26
CA LYS A 178 3.70 -14.07 -15.11
C LYS A 178 2.19 -14.23 -15.32
N LEU A 179 1.39 -13.35 -14.73
CA LEU A 179 -0.06 -13.37 -14.94
C LEU A 179 -0.43 -13.09 -16.40
N ASP A 180 0.26 -12.16 -17.05
CA ASP A 180 0.05 -11.84 -18.46
C ASP A 180 0.40 -13.04 -19.34
N THR A 181 1.53 -13.72 -19.09
CA THR A 181 1.90 -14.93 -19.83
C THR A 181 0.91 -16.07 -19.60
N ASP A 182 0.51 -16.32 -18.35
CA ASP A 182 -0.44 -17.37 -18.00
C ASP A 182 -1.82 -17.10 -18.64
N ALA A 183 -2.25 -15.84 -18.69
CA ALA A 183 -3.49 -15.44 -19.34
C ALA A 183 -3.42 -15.62 -20.86
N GLU A 184 -2.30 -15.26 -21.48
CA GLU A 184 -2.06 -15.47 -22.91
C GLU A 184 -2.08 -16.97 -23.26
N GLU A 185 -1.37 -17.79 -22.49
CA GLU A 185 -1.35 -19.24 -22.67
C GLU A 185 -2.75 -19.84 -22.58
N ARG A 186 -3.55 -19.42 -21.59
CA ARG A 186 -4.96 -19.85 -21.48
C ARG A 186 -5.81 -19.39 -22.66
N ARG A 187 -5.66 -18.14 -23.11
CA ARG A 187 -6.36 -17.62 -24.30
C ARG A 187 -6.03 -18.48 -25.52
N THR A 188 -4.75 -18.70 -25.81
CA THR A 188 -4.33 -19.51 -26.96
C THR A 188 -4.78 -20.96 -26.86
N GLN A 189 -4.87 -21.53 -25.65
CA GLN A 189 -5.39 -22.88 -25.45
C GLN A 189 -6.89 -22.95 -25.75
N ILE A 190 -7.67 -22.01 -25.21
CA ILE A 190 -9.11 -21.93 -25.46
C ILE A 190 -9.38 -21.71 -26.95
N GLU A 191 -8.62 -20.83 -27.61
CA GLU A 191 -8.73 -20.59 -29.05
C GLU A 191 -8.45 -21.86 -29.85
N ARG A 192 -7.36 -22.59 -29.54
CA ARG A 192 -7.04 -23.87 -30.21
C ARG A 192 -8.13 -24.92 -30.00
N ASP A 193 -8.60 -25.08 -28.76
CA ASP A 193 -9.65 -26.06 -28.44
C ASP A 193 -10.97 -25.70 -29.13
N PHE A 194 -11.30 -24.39 -29.19
CA PHE A 194 -12.46 -23.89 -29.91
C PHE A 194 -12.34 -24.13 -31.42
N GLU A 195 -11.19 -23.82 -32.03
CA GLU A 195 -10.94 -24.08 -33.46
C GLU A 195 -11.08 -25.56 -33.79
N ILE A 196 -10.51 -26.46 -32.98
CA ILE A 196 -10.62 -27.91 -33.16
C ILE A 196 -12.08 -28.35 -33.05
N SER A 197 -12.79 -27.93 -32.00
CA SER A 197 -14.20 -28.31 -31.80
C SER A 197 -15.11 -27.78 -32.91
N MET A 198 -14.86 -26.56 -33.38
CA MET A 198 -15.61 -25.95 -34.48
C MET A 198 -15.26 -26.56 -35.83
N ALA A 199 -14.00 -26.94 -36.06
CA ALA A 199 -13.61 -27.69 -37.25
C ALA A 199 -14.30 -29.06 -37.29
N ALA A 200 -14.26 -29.82 -36.19
CA ALA A 200 -14.94 -31.11 -36.07
C ALA A 200 -16.46 -30.98 -36.27
N ARG A 201 -17.09 -29.96 -35.67
CA ARG A 201 -18.52 -29.70 -35.87
C ARG A 201 -18.84 -29.31 -37.31
N ARG A 202 -18.01 -28.49 -37.96
CA ARG A 202 -18.19 -28.13 -39.38
C ARG A 202 -18.06 -29.35 -40.29
N GLU A 203 -17.06 -30.20 -40.05
CA GLU A 203 -16.88 -31.45 -40.81
C GLU A 203 -18.09 -32.37 -40.65
N GLU A 204 -18.58 -32.58 -39.43
CA GLU A 204 -19.77 -33.39 -39.18
C GLU A 204 -21.03 -32.81 -39.86
N GLN A 205 -21.24 -31.50 -39.79
CA GLN A 205 -22.36 -30.86 -40.51
C GLN A 205 -22.23 -31.02 -42.04
N MET A 206 -21.02 -30.87 -42.58
CA MET A 206 -20.75 -31.10 -44.01
C MET A 206 -21.03 -32.55 -44.40
N ARG A 207 -20.67 -33.52 -43.55
CA ARG A 207 -20.98 -34.94 -43.77
C ARG A 207 -22.48 -35.21 -43.77
N VAL A 208 -23.20 -34.74 -42.76
CA VAL A 208 -24.67 -34.88 -42.69
C VAL A 208 -25.35 -34.21 -43.87
N GLN A 209 -24.89 -33.03 -44.30
CA GLN A 209 -25.41 -32.36 -45.48
C GLN A 209 -25.13 -33.17 -46.76
N ALA A 210 -23.90 -33.66 -46.94
CA ALA A 210 -23.54 -34.49 -48.08
C ALA A 210 -24.38 -35.78 -48.12
N GLU A 211 -24.59 -36.44 -46.99
CA GLU A 211 -25.45 -37.63 -46.87
C GLU A 211 -26.90 -37.32 -47.24
N ARG A 212 -27.46 -36.21 -46.74
CA ARG A 212 -28.82 -35.75 -47.11
C ARG A 212 -28.93 -35.43 -48.59
N GLU A 213 -27.94 -34.75 -49.16
CA GLU A 213 -27.89 -34.44 -50.59
C GLU A 213 -27.78 -35.71 -51.43
N HIS A 214 -26.94 -36.67 -51.02
CA HIS A 214 -26.81 -37.97 -51.68
C HIS A 214 -28.12 -38.77 -51.62
N ALA A 215 -28.76 -38.88 -50.45
CA ALA A 215 -30.04 -39.55 -50.29
C ALA A 215 -31.14 -38.88 -51.13
N SER A 216 -31.23 -37.54 -51.07
CA SER A 216 -32.18 -36.76 -51.87
C SER A 216 -31.97 -36.97 -53.38
N ARG A 217 -30.72 -36.94 -53.85
CA ARG A 217 -30.37 -37.23 -55.26
C ARG A 217 -30.75 -38.64 -55.66
N GLN A 218 -30.49 -39.64 -54.81
CA GLN A 218 -30.88 -41.04 -55.08
C GLN A 218 -32.39 -41.20 -55.17
N GLU A 219 -33.15 -40.60 -54.26
CA GLU A 219 -34.62 -40.64 -54.32
C GLU A 219 -35.16 -39.91 -55.55
N ALA A 220 -34.62 -38.74 -55.88
CA ALA A 220 -35.00 -38.01 -57.09
C ALA A 220 -34.72 -38.85 -58.34
N GLN A 221 -33.55 -39.49 -58.44
CA GLN A 221 -33.22 -40.42 -59.52
C GLN A 221 -34.18 -41.61 -59.55
N ARG A 222 -34.54 -42.19 -58.40
CA ARG A 222 -35.51 -43.28 -58.31
C ARG A 222 -36.89 -42.84 -58.82
N ARG A 223 -37.41 -41.70 -58.36
CA ARG A 223 -38.69 -41.13 -58.81
C ARG A 223 -38.69 -40.86 -60.31
N VAL A 224 -37.60 -40.30 -60.85
CA VAL A 224 -37.46 -40.07 -62.30
C VAL A 224 -37.49 -41.39 -63.06
N ARG A 225 -36.74 -42.42 -62.62
CA ARG A 225 -36.72 -43.75 -63.26
C ARG A 225 -38.09 -44.44 -63.19
N GLU A 226 -38.78 -44.36 -62.05
CA GLU A 226 -40.12 -44.91 -61.88
C GLU A 226 -41.15 -44.21 -62.78
N ALA A 227 -41.11 -42.87 -62.82
CA ALA A 227 -41.97 -42.05 -63.67
C ALA A 227 -41.70 -42.27 -65.16
N THR A 228 -40.43 -42.39 -65.58
CA THR A 228 -40.08 -42.69 -66.99
C THR A 228 -40.56 -44.10 -67.36
N ALA A 229 -40.35 -45.09 -66.49
CA ALA A 229 -40.84 -46.44 -66.74
C ALA A 229 -42.38 -46.49 -66.80
N GLU A 230 -43.08 -45.70 -65.99
CA GLU A 230 -44.54 -45.61 -66.05
C GLU A 230 -45.02 -44.87 -67.31
N ALA A 231 -44.36 -43.77 -67.69
CA ALA A 231 -44.64 -43.07 -68.94
C ALA A 231 -44.45 -44.01 -70.14
N GLU A 232 -43.35 -44.76 -70.20
CA GLU A 232 -43.12 -45.79 -71.23
C GLU A 232 -44.18 -46.90 -71.21
N ARG A 233 -44.70 -47.29 -70.03
CA ARG A 233 -45.83 -48.23 -69.94
C ARG A 233 -47.11 -47.62 -70.49
N ARG A 234 -47.41 -46.35 -70.18
CA ARG A 234 -48.60 -45.65 -70.69
C ARG A 234 -48.53 -45.45 -72.20
N VAL A 235 -47.37 -45.03 -72.72
CA VAL A 235 -47.11 -44.88 -74.15
C VAL A 235 -47.27 -46.23 -74.85
N ARG A 236 -46.62 -47.30 -74.37
CA ARG A 236 -46.81 -48.65 -74.94
C ARG A 236 -48.26 -49.10 -74.98
N ARG A 237 -49.02 -48.91 -73.89
CA ARG A 237 -50.45 -49.22 -73.89
C ARG A 237 -51.21 -48.36 -74.90
N ALA A 238 -50.93 -47.06 -74.98
CA ALA A 238 -51.57 -46.16 -75.93
C ALA A 238 -51.25 -46.56 -77.38
N ASP A 239 -50.02 -46.97 -77.67
CA ASP A 239 -49.61 -47.50 -78.97
C ASP A 239 -50.35 -48.81 -79.28
N GLU A 240 -50.42 -49.75 -78.33
CA GLU A 240 -51.20 -50.98 -78.47
C GLU A 240 -52.69 -50.69 -78.73
N TYR A 241 -53.30 -49.76 -77.98
CA TYR A 241 -54.67 -49.31 -78.22
C TYR A 241 -54.82 -48.66 -79.60
N ALA A 242 -53.90 -47.79 -80.01
CA ALA A 242 -53.92 -47.16 -81.32
C ALA A 242 -53.79 -48.19 -82.44
N GLU A 243 -52.92 -49.18 -82.31
CA GLU A 243 -52.82 -50.31 -83.22
C GLU A 243 -54.12 -51.10 -83.29
N THR A 244 -54.76 -51.40 -82.15
CA THR A 244 -56.05 -52.10 -82.14
C THR A 244 -57.15 -51.30 -82.83
N MET A 245 -57.20 -49.98 -82.63
CA MET A 245 -58.16 -49.09 -83.28
C MET A 245 -57.89 -48.95 -84.78
N LEU A 246 -56.63 -48.90 -85.20
CA LEU A 246 -56.26 -48.91 -86.60
C LEU A 246 -56.67 -50.22 -87.27
N ARG A 247 -56.46 -51.38 -86.62
CA ARG A 247 -56.95 -52.68 -87.09
C ARG A 247 -58.48 -52.71 -87.20
N MET A 248 -59.20 -52.28 -86.15
CA MET A 248 -60.66 -52.17 -86.19
C MET A 248 -61.16 -51.24 -87.31
N ARG A 249 -60.47 -50.11 -87.55
CA ARG A 249 -60.82 -49.19 -88.64
C ARG A 249 -60.55 -49.81 -90.01
N GLN A 250 -59.47 -50.58 -90.16
CA GLN A 250 -59.19 -51.33 -91.38
C GLN A 250 -60.28 -52.37 -91.63
N ASP A 251 -60.63 -53.18 -90.62
CA ASP A 251 -61.73 -54.14 -90.68
C ASP A 251 -63.07 -53.47 -91.02
N LEU A 252 -63.37 -52.33 -90.39
CA LEU A 252 -64.59 -51.56 -90.68
C LEU A 252 -64.57 -50.98 -92.09
N ALA A 253 -63.43 -50.46 -92.55
CA ALA A 253 -63.27 -49.95 -93.92
C ALA A 253 -63.41 -51.09 -94.94
N GLU A 254 -62.95 -52.30 -94.62
CA GLU A 254 -63.19 -53.49 -95.43
C GLU A 254 -64.66 -53.91 -95.43
N ARG A 255 -65.34 -53.89 -94.28
CA ARG A 255 -66.79 -54.14 -94.18
C ARG A 255 -67.62 -53.12 -94.94
N VAL A 256 -67.28 -51.83 -94.85
CA VAL A 256 -67.94 -50.76 -95.62
C VAL A 256 -67.65 -50.92 -97.11
N ARG A 257 -66.42 -51.24 -97.53
CA ARG A 257 -66.12 -51.58 -98.93
C ARG A 257 -66.86 -52.83 -99.40
N GLY A 258 -67.10 -53.79 -98.50
CA GLY A 258 -67.94 -54.96 -98.75
C GLY A 258 -69.41 -54.58 -98.93
N ALA A 259 -69.96 -53.76 -98.02
CA ALA A 259 -71.33 -53.27 -98.09
C ALA A 259 -71.57 -52.37 -99.31
N GLN A 260 -70.62 -51.49 -99.66
CA GLN A 260 -70.66 -50.70 -100.90
C GLN A 260 -70.60 -51.57 -102.14
N ARG A 261 -69.84 -52.68 -102.13
CA ARG A 261 -69.88 -53.66 -103.23
C ARG A 261 -71.23 -54.37 -103.33
N VAL A 262 -71.87 -54.68 -102.21
CA VAL A 262 -73.22 -55.26 -102.19
C VAL A 262 -74.27 -54.25 -102.67
N LEU A 263 -74.16 -52.98 -102.27
CA LEU A 263 -75.04 -51.90 -102.72
C LEU A 263 -74.82 -51.57 -104.21
N ALA A 264 -73.58 -51.52 -104.69
CA ALA A 264 -73.27 -51.35 -106.12
C ALA A 264 -73.72 -52.57 -106.96
N ALA A 265 -73.76 -53.77 -106.38
CA ALA A 265 -74.36 -54.95 -107.00
C ALA A 265 -75.90 -54.95 -106.97
N ALA A 266 -76.52 -54.13 -106.10
CA ALA A 266 -77.97 -53.95 -106.00
C ALA A 266 -78.50 -52.72 -106.77
N GLU A 267 -77.62 -51.81 -107.19
CA GLU A 267 -77.93 -50.61 -107.97
C GLU A 267 -78.60 -50.87 -109.35
N PRO A 268 -78.39 -52.01 -110.04
CA PRO A 268 -79.17 -52.36 -111.22
C PRO A 268 -80.59 -52.89 -110.93
N PHE A 269 -80.98 -53.07 -109.66
CA PHE A 269 -82.28 -53.63 -109.26
C PHE A 269 -83.24 -52.61 -108.63
N LEU A 270 -82.84 -51.33 -108.52
CA LEU A 270 -83.67 -50.27 -107.93
C LEU A 270 -84.07 -49.16 -108.92
N SER A 271 -83.93 -49.39 -110.23
CA SER A 271 -84.44 -48.50 -111.29
C SER A 271 -85.50 -49.15 -112.19
N ALA A 272 -86.48 -49.82 -111.56
CA ALA A 272 -87.75 -50.19 -112.19
C ALA A 272 -88.84 -50.44 -111.12
N THR A 273 -89.46 -49.36 -110.61
CA THR A 273 -90.86 -49.28 -110.15
C THR A 273 -91.12 -47.83 -109.69
N GLU A 274 -91.81 -47.07 -110.55
CA GLU A 274 -92.35 -45.75 -110.22
C GLU A 274 -93.73 -45.86 -109.56
N ALA A 275 -94.07 -44.79 -108.83
CA ALA A 275 -95.41 -44.23 -108.59
C ALA A 275 -96.18 -44.59 -107.30
N GLY A 276 -96.49 -43.56 -106.50
CA GLY A 276 -97.67 -43.52 -105.60
C GLY A 276 -97.51 -42.74 -104.29
N ALA A 277 -98.05 -41.51 -104.24
CA ALA A 277 -98.12 -40.55 -103.12
C ALA A 277 -99.11 -40.96 -101.97
N PRO A 278 -99.61 -40.04 -101.09
CA PRO A 278 -99.01 -39.20 -100.03
C PRO A 278 -99.62 -39.47 -98.61
N GLY A 279 -99.12 -38.80 -97.56
CA GLY A 279 -99.69 -38.69 -96.19
C GLY A 279 -98.56 -38.42 -95.18
N GLU A 280 -98.38 -37.28 -94.51
CA GLU A 280 -99.25 -36.42 -93.67
C GLU A 280 -99.63 -37.05 -92.31
N HIS A 281 -99.26 -36.34 -91.22
CA HIS A 281 -99.35 -36.60 -89.76
C HIS A 281 -98.11 -37.29 -89.11
N SER A 282 -97.40 -36.78 -88.09
CA SER A 282 -97.52 -35.61 -87.17
C SER A 282 -96.10 -35.08 -86.84
N ASP A 283 -95.82 -33.77 -86.74
CA ASP A 283 -95.91 -32.93 -85.52
C ASP A 283 -95.57 -33.66 -84.20
N THR A 284 -94.73 -33.18 -83.27
CA THR A 284 -94.52 -31.80 -82.78
C THR A 284 -93.36 -31.72 -81.74
N TYR A 285 -92.73 -30.53 -81.61
CA TYR A 285 -92.16 -29.89 -80.39
C TYR A 285 -90.88 -30.50 -79.75
N VAL A 286 -89.79 -29.78 -79.38
CA VAL A 286 -89.61 -28.39 -78.91
C VAL A 286 -88.20 -27.89 -79.30
N ASP A 287 -88.12 -26.67 -79.80
CA ASP A 287 -86.92 -25.82 -79.75
C ASP A 287 -86.98 -24.91 -78.51
N THR A 288 -85.81 -24.43 -78.09
CA THR A 288 -85.51 -23.17 -77.36
C THR A 288 -85.40 -23.08 -75.82
N THR A 289 -84.26 -22.45 -75.45
CA THR A 289 -84.02 -21.42 -74.41
C THR A 289 -84.03 -21.82 -72.92
N VAL A 290 -83.31 -21.22 -71.97
CA VAL A 290 -82.09 -20.38 -71.82
C VAL A 290 -81.99 -20.10 -70.30
N HIS A 291 -80.77 -20.10 -69.74
CA HIS A 291 -80.31 -19.44 -68.50
C HIS A 291 -80.72 -19.94 -67.08
N ASN A 292 -79.68 -19.87 -66.24
CA ASN A 292 -79.61 -19.65 -64.79
C ASN A 292 -80.11 -20.73 -63.80
N GLY A 293 -79.19 -21.11 -62.91
CA GLY A 293 -79.46 -21.18 -61.47
C GLY A 293 -79.50 -22.58 -60.83
N GLN A 294 -78.55 -22.79 -59.93
CA GLN A 294 -78.63 -23.66 -58.73
C GLN A 294 -78.59 -25.19 -58.90
N VAL A 295 -77.50 -25.77 -58.39
CA VAL A 295 -77.43 -27.16 -57.91
C VAL A 295 -77.45 -27.11 -56.38
N PRO A 296 -78.20 -27.99 -55.67
CA PRO A 296 -78.41 -27.86 -54.23
C PRO A 296 -77.23 -28.38 -53.40
N MET A 297 -76.87 -27.60 -52.38
CA MET A 297 -76.15 -28.04 -51.18
C MET A 297 -77.15 -28.67 -50.20
N ALA A 298 -76.81 -29.82 -49.63
CA ALA A 298 -77.44 -30.35 -48.44
C ALA A 298 -76.36 -30.83 -47.46
N ASP A 299 -76.28 -30.11 -46.35
CA ASP A 299 -76.11 -30.55 -44.97
C ASP A 299 -74.91 -31.45 -44.61
N ILE A 300 -73.81 -30.81 -44.22
CA ILE A 300 -72.89 -31.33 -43.20
C ILE A 300 -72.71 -30.25 -42.12
N GLU A 301 -72.77 -30.73 -40.88
CA GLU A 301 -73.01 -30.04 -39.62
C GLU A 301 -72.02 -28.92 -39.28
N ARG A 302 -72.54 -27.93 -38.54
CA ARG A 302 -71.81 -26.80 -37.97
C ARG A 302 -70.94 -27.30 -36.82
N ASP A 303 -69.63 -27.26 -37.00
CA ASP A 303 -68.66 -27.25 -35.91
C ASP A 303 -67.90 -25.92 -35.95
N GLU A 304 -68.01 -25.16 -34.86
CA GLU A 304 -67.49 -23.81 -34.69
C GLU A 304 -65.95 -23.82 -34.67
N VAL A 305 -65.31 -23.57 -35.81
CA VAL A 305 -63.85 -23.36 -35.85
C VAL A 305 -63.54 -21.91 -35.51
N ALA A 306 -63.12 -21.71 -34.26
CA ALA A 306 -62.61 -20.46 -33.71
C ALA A 306 -61.38 -19.95 -34.49
N VAL A 307 -61.51 -18.75 -35.06
CA VAL A 307 -60.42 -18.00 -35.68
C VAL A 307 -59.48 -17.50 -34.56
N PRO A 308 -58.16 -17.76 -34.61
CA PRO A 308 -57.23 -17.23 -33.62
C PRO A 308 -57.14 -15.70 -33.73
N ARG A 309 -57.35 -15.01 -32.60
CA ARG A 309 -57.14 -13.57 -32.47
C ARG A 309 -55.69 -13.21 -32.81
N GLN A 310 -55.53 -12.14 -33.58
CA GLN A 310 -54.25 -11.47 -33.78
C GLN A 310 -53.62 -11.18 -32.41
N ARG A 311 -52.33 -11.50 -32.32
CA ARG A 311 -51.49 -11.32 -31.14
C ARG A 311 -51.41 -9.83 -30.83
N ASP A 312 -51.81 -9.47 -29.61
CA ASP A 312 -51.57 -8.15 -29.04
C ASP A 312 -50.05 -7.85 -29.04
N GLU A 313 -49.69 -6.65 -29.47
CA GLU A 313 -48.35 -6.09 -29.30
C GLU A 313 -48.12 -5.84 -27.80
N GLU A 314 -47.14 -6.53 -27.20
CA GLU A 314 -46.63 -6.18 -25.88
C GLU A 314 -45.91 -4.83 -25.95
N PRO A 315 -46.16 -3.87 -25.03
CA PRO A 315 -45.31 -2.71 -24.90
C PRO A 315 -43.97 -3.12 -24.28
N VAL A 316 -42.91 -2.52 -24.83
CA VAL A 316 -41.52 -2.57 -24.37
C VAL A 316 -41.44 -2.36 -22.86
N ALA A 317 -40.82 -3.31 -22.16
CA ALA A 317 -40.46 -3.15 -20.76
C ALA A 317 -39.40 -2.05 -20.61
N ASP A 318 -39.72 -1.05 -19.79
CA ASP A 318 -38.79 -0.07 -19.24
C ASP A 318 -37.61 -0.77 -18.55
N ALA A 319 -36.40 -0.31 -18.86
CA ALA A 319 -35.19 -0.63 -18.12
C ALA A 319 -35.18 0.12 -16.79
N PRO A 320 -34.87 -0.52 -15.64
CA PRO A 320 -34.50 0.22 -14.45
C PRO A 320 -32.96 0.35 -14.36
N GLU A 321 -32.55 1.61 -14.39
CA GLU A 321 -31.58 2.24 -13.48
C GLU A 321 -30.24 1.56 -13.21
N VAL A 322 -29.20 2.20 -13.77
CA VAL A 322 -27.82 2.15 -13.30
C VAL A 322 -27.76 2.74 -11.89
N ALA A 323 -27.75 1.88 -10.87
CA ALA A 323 -27.40 2.27 -9.51
C ALA A 323 -25.88 2.47 -9.42
N HIS A 324 -25.46 3.73 -9.39
CA HIS A 324 -24.18 4.14 -8.82
C HIS A 324 -24.14 3.72 -7.34
N ALA A 325 -23.19 2.87 -6.99
CA ALA A 325 -22.75 2.67 -5.61
C ALA A 325 -21.24 2.89 -5.54
N ASP A 326 -20.89 4.16 -5.35
CA ASP A 326 -19.71 4.56 -4.59
C ASP A 326 -19.81 3.99 -3.17
N ALA A 327 -18.84 3.18 -2.75
CA ALA A 327 -18.53 3.01 -1.34
C ALA A 327 -17.07 2.56 -1.17
N ARG A 328 -16.27 3.52 -0.74
CA ARG A 328 -14.94 3.39 -0.15
C ARG A 328 -14.91 2.31 0.95
N ALA A 329 -13.85 1.51 0.95
CA ALA A 329 -13.13 1.07 2.14
C ALA A 329 -11.65 0.94 1.79
#